data_AF-A0A5C6PZC3-F1
#
_entry.id   AF-A0A5C6PZC3-F1
#
_cell.length_a   1.000
_cell.length_b   1.000
_cell.length_c   1.000
_cell.angle_alpha   90.00
_cell.angle_beta   90.00
_cell.angle_gamma   90.00
#
_symmetry.space_group_name_H-M   'P 1'
#
loop_
_entity.id
_entity.type
_entity.pdbx_description
1 polymer ?
#
loop_
_entity_poly.entity_id
_entity_poly.type
_entity_poly.pdbx_seq_one_letter_code
_entity_poly.pdbx_strand_id
1 'polypeptide(L)'
;MSGRHAAEGVDGVDAGNEPEQSLLRVVGGAPTPEELAAVTAVLAALEAEAAAARATTPRSSAPSGWSSRAARLRAPLASGPGRWRSFSG
;
A
#
# COMPACT_ATOMS: atom_id res chain seq x y z
N MET A 1 -42.31 11.44 46.22
CA MET A 1 -41.11 12.08 46.78
C MET A 1 -39.91 11.56 46.00
N SER A 2 -39.17 12.49 45.41
CA SER A 2 -37.98 12.27 44.57
C SER A 2 -36.90 11.44 45.25
N GLY A 3 -36.15 10.70 44.42
CA GLY A 3 -34.78 10.28 44.70
C GLY A 3 -34.02 10.22 43.39
N ARG A 4 -33.45 11.36 43.00
CA ARG A 4 -32.65 11.57 41.78
C ARG A 4 -31.18 11.65 42.20
N HIS A 5 -30.40 10.58 42.00
CA HIS A 5 -28.93 10.58 42.06
C HIS A 5 -28.46 9.47 41.11
N ALA A 6 -28.11 9.77 39.86
CA ALA A 6 -26.76 10.14 39.41
C ALA A 6 -25.73 9.00 39.54
N ALA A 7 -25.45 8.34 38.41
CA ALA A 7 -24.10 7.97 37.98
C ALA A 7 -24.15 7.71 36.47
N GLU A 8 -23.52 8.60 35.71
CA GLU A 8 -23.13 8.36 34.32
C GLU A 8 -22.25 7.11 34.26
N GLY A 9 -22.72 6.08 33.60
CA GLY A 9 -21.89 5.03 33.03
C GLY A 9 -21.92 5.19 31.52
N VAL A 10 -21.14 6.15 31.00
CA VAL A 10 -20.83 6.22 29.57
C VAL A 10 -19.82 5.12 29.24
N ASP A 11 -20.23 3.87 29.41
CA ASP A 11 -19.44 2.72 28.99
C ASP A 11 -19.77 2.41 27.53
N GLY A 12 -18.76 2.61 26.67
CA GLY A 12 -18.68 1.93 25.39
C GLY A 12 -19.12 2.73 24.17
N VAL A 13 -18.56 3.92 23.96
CA VAL A 13 -18.25 4.36 22.58
C VAL A 13 -16.78 4.05 22.31
N ASP A 14 -16.45 2.76 22.32
CA ASP A 14 -15.30 2.23 21.59
C ASP A 14 -15.84 1.41 20.40
N ALA A 15 -16.60 2.10 19.55
CA ALA A 15 -17.15 1.55 18.33
C ALA A 15 -16.63 2.37 17.16
N GLY A 16 -15.38 2.07 16.73
CA GLY A 16 -14.89 2.52 15.43
C GLY A 16 -13.46 3.04 15.36
N ASN A 17 -12.49 2.48 16.09
CA ASN A 17 -11.08 2.75 15.81
C ASN A 17 -10.23 1.47 15.79
N GLU A 18 -10.69 0.46 15.04
CA GLU A 18 -9.73 -0.42 14.40
C GLU A 18 -8.86 0.48 13.53
N PRO A 19 -7.51 0.46 13.64
CA PRO A 19 -6.68 1.27 12.78
C PRO A 19 -6.90 0.74 11.36
N GLU A 20 -7.80 1.39 10.61
CA GLU A 20 -7.80 1.32 9.16
C GLU A 20 -6.35 1.52 8.76
N GLN A 21 -5.77 0.48 8.16
CA GLN A 21 -4.34 0.42 7.90
C GLN A 21 -3.93 1.73 7.24
N SER A 22 -3.16 2.55 7.97
CA SER A 22 -2.81 3.89 7.48
C SER A 22 -2.14 3.75 6.12
N LEU A 23 -2.77 4.32 5.09
CA LEU A 23 -2.34 4.18 3.69
C LEU A 23 -0.92 4.69 3.46
N LEU A 24 -0.46 5.62 4.31
CA LEU A 24 0.87 6.25 4.24
C LEU A 24 1.41 6.51 5.65
N ARG A 25 2.73 6.41 5.82
CA ARG A 25 3.44 6.70 7.08
C ARG A 25 4.54 7.72 6.84
N VAL A 26 4.53 8.81 7.60
CA VAL A 26 5.64 9.78 7.64
C VAL A 26 6.79 9.20 8.46
N VAL A 27 7.96 9.04 7.85
CA VAL A 27 9.14 8.44 8.49
C VAL A 27 10.13 9.46 9.05
N GLY A 28 9.96 10.74 8.75
CA GLY A 28 10.79 11.82 9.25
C GLY A 28 10.21 13.20 8.95
N GLY A 29 10.62 14.21 9.74
CA GLY A 29 10.06 15.56 9.70
C GLY A 29 8.71 15.69 10.43
N ALA A 30 8.15 16.90 10.40
CA ALA A 30 6.83 17.22 10.94
C ALA A 30 6.08 18.06 9.89
N PRO A 31 5.55 17.44 8.83
CA PRO A 31 4.89 18.17 7.74
C PRO A 31 3.69 18.94 8.29
N THR A 32 3.42 20.11 7.72
CA THR A 32 2.20 20.84 8.06
C THR A 32 0.98 20.10 7.48
N PRO A 33 -0.24 20.34 8.00
CA PRO A 33 -1.45 19.74 7.45
C PRO A 33 -1.63 20.01 5.95
N GLU A 34 -1.23 21.19 5.49
CA GLU A 34 -1.31 21.61 4.09
C GLU A 34 -0.34 20.83 3.21
N GLU A 35 0.89 20.60 3.68
CA GLU A 35 1.87 19.79 2.96
C GLU A 35 1.42 18.33 2.86
N LEU A 36 0.90 17.77 3.96
CA LEU A 36 0.34 16.41 3.96
C LEU A 36 -0.84 16.30 2.97
N ALA A 37 -1.73 17.29 2.96
CA ALA A 37 -2.85 17.36 2.03
C ALA A 37 -2.40 17.50 0.56
N ALA A 38 -1.33 18.27 0.31
CA ALA A 38 -0.79 18.39 -1.04
C ALA A 38 -0.25 17.05 -1.56
N VAL A 39 0.49 16.31 -0.74
CA VAL A 39 1.01 14.99 -1.13
C VAL A 39 -0.11 13.98 -1.36
N THR A 40 -1.13 13.95 -0.49
CA THR A 40 -2.26 13.03 -0.67
C THR A 40 -3.08 13.37 -1.90
N ALA A 41 -3.29 14.66 -2.20
CA ALA A 41 -3.98 15.09 -3.42
C ALA A 41 -3.24 14.65 -4.69
N VAL A 42 -1.91 14.77 -4.72
CA VAL A 42 -1.08 14.30 -5.84
C VAL A 42 -1.19 12.79 -6.01
N LEU A 43 -1.08 12.01 -4.92
CA LEU A 43 -1.20 10.56 -4.98
C LEU A 43 -2.59 10.11 -5.44
N ALA A 44 -3.66 10.79 -4.99
CA ALA A 44 -5.02 10.53 -5.43
C ALA A 44 -5.20 10.82 -6.93
N ALA A 45 -4.61 11.90 -7.44
CA ALA A 45 -4.64 12.23 -8.86
C ALA A 45 -3.92 11.15 -9.70
N LEU A 46 -2.74 10.69 -9.26
CA LEU A 46 -2.01 9.62 -9.94
C LEU A 46 -2.78 8.29 -9.97
N GLU A 47 -3.46 7.93 -8.87
CA GLU A 47 -4.29 6.72 -8.84
C GLU A 47 -5.50 6.85 -9.77
N ALA A 48 -6.11 8.03 -9.86
CA ALA A 48 -7.21 8.29 -10.80
C ALA A 48 -6.75 8.16 -12.26
N GLU A 49 -5.58 8.70 -12.61
CA GLU A 49 -4.99 8.52 -13.94
C GLU A 49 -4.67 7.05 -14.23
N ALA A 50 -4.08 6.32 -13.28
CA ALA A 50 -3.77 4.90 -13.42
C ALA A 50 -5.04 4.05 -13.57
N ALA A 51 -6.12 4.38 -12.86
CA ALA A 51 -7.42 3.74 -13.01
C ALA A 51 -8.02 3.99 -14.40
N ALA A 52 -7.97 5.22 -14.90
CA ALA A 52 -8.43 5.56 -16.25
C ALA A 52 -7.61 4.86 -17.35
N ALA A 53 -6.30 4.77 -17.17
CA ALA A 53 -5.42 4.02 -18.07
C ALA A 53 -5.78 2.53 -18.09
N ARG A 54 -6.04 1.92 -16.93
CA ARG A 54 -6.48 0.50 -16.82
C ARG A 54 -7.83 0.24 -17.48
N ALA A 55 -8.75 1.21 -17.46
CA ALA A 55 -10.06 1.07 -18.09
C ALA A 55 -9.99 1.05 -19.63
N THR A 56 -8.99 1.70 -20.21
CA THR A 56 -8.85 1.88 -21.66
C THR A 56 -7.82 0.94 -22.30
N THR A 57 -6.93 0.35 -21.50
CA THR A 57 -5.95 -0.62 -22.00
C THR A 57 -6.55 -2.03 -21.98
N PRO A 58 -6.63 -2.74 -23.13
CA PRO A 58 -6.88 -4.17 -23.09
C PRO A 58 -5.79 -4.82 -22.25
N ARG A 59 -6.15 -5.80 -21.41
CA ARG A 59 -5.25 -6.57 -20.54
C ARG A 59 -4.28 -7.41 -21.38
N SER A 60 -3.41 -6.76 -22.13
CA SER A 60 -2.34 -7.39 -22.86
C SER A 60 -1.17 -7.50 -21.89
N SER A 61 -1.09 -8.64 -21.21
CA SER A 61 0.19 -9.13 -20.71
C SER A 61 1.03 -9.58 -21.90
N ALA A 62 1.28 -8.70 -22.87
CA ALA A 62 2.32 -8.98 -23.84
C ALA A 62 3.61 -9.07 -23.01
N PRO A 63 4.28 -10.24 -22.95
CA PRO A 63 5.54 -10.34 -22.26
C PRO A 63 6.46 -9.28 -22.85
N SER A 64 7.00 -8.42 -21.98
CA SER A 64 7.92 -7.36 -22.40
C SER A 64 9.00 -7.94 -23.30
N GLY A 65 9.57 -7.12 -24.20
CA GLY A 65 10.66 -7.57 -25.07
C GLY A 65 11.84 -8.18 -24.29
N TRP A 66 11.98 -7.81 -23.01
CA TRP A 66 12.89 -8.41 -22.05
C TRP A 66 12.51 -9.84 -21.63
N SER A 67 11.25 -10.08 -21.21
CA SER A 67 10.81 -11.44 -20.79
C SER A 67 10.72 -12.41 -21.98
N SER A 68 10.39 -11.92 -23.17
CA SER A 68 10.40 -12.71 -24.41
C SER A 68 11.80 -13.20 -24.82
N ARG A 69 12.87 -12.46 -24.44
CA ARG A 69 14.26 -12.88 -24.65
C ARG A 69 14.75 -13.80 -23.53
N ALA A 70 14.35 -13.55 -22.29
CA ALA A 70 14.70 -14.39 -21.15
C ALA A 70 14.22 -15.84 -21.31
N ALA A 71 13.03 -16.05 -21.90
CA ALA A 71 12.51 -17.39 -22.20
C ALA A 71 13.36 -18.19 -23.22
N ARG A 72 14.19 -17.51 -24.02
CA ARG A 72 15.13 -18.13 -24.97
C ARG A 72 16.50 -18.42 -24.35
N LEU A 73 16.75 -17.93 -23.13
CA LEU A 73 17.96 -18.20 -22.37
C LEU A 73 17.67 -19.35 -21.38
N ARG A 74 18.71 -19.91 -20.74
CA ARG A 74 18.61 -21.07 -19.81
C ARG A 74 17.48 -20.92 -18.79
N ALA A 75 17.03 -22.07 -18.27
CA ALA A 75 16.06 -22.14 -17.19
C ALA A 75 16.34 -21.12 -16.07
N PRO A 76 15.31 -20.39 -15.59
CA PRO A 76 15.47 -19.37 -14.58
C PRO A 76 16.12 -19.94 -13.32
N LEU A 77 17.05 -19.18 -12.74
CA LEU A 77 17.70 -19.55 -11.48
C LEU A 77 16.64 -19.57 -10.38
N ALA A 78 16.42 -20.75 -9.78
CA ALA A 78 15.54 -20.86 -8.62
C ALA A 78 16.16 -20.09 -7.44
N SER A 79 15.46 -19.07 -6.94
CA SER A 79 15.83 -18.44 -5.67
C SER A 79 15.64 -19.43 -4.52
N GLY A 80 16.62 -19.53 -3.63
CA GLY A 80 16.57 -20.42 -2.48
C GLY A 80 17.83 -20.33 -1.62
N PRO A 81 17.75 -20.60 -0.31
CA PRO A 81 18.91 -20.60 0.57
C PRO A 81 20.04 -21.48 0.02
N GLY A 82 21.24 -20.92 -0.10
CA GLY A 82 22.44 -21.64 -0.57
C GLY A 82 22.59 -21.77 -2.10
N ARG A 83 21.60 -21.40 -2.91
CA ARG A 83 21.68 -21.53 -4.38
C ARG A 83 22.61 -20.53 -5.06
N TRP A 84 23.02 -19.48 -4.37
CA TRP A 84 23.88 -18.41 -4.91
C TRP A 84 25.36 -18.56 -4.52
N ARG A 85 25.72 -19.59 -3.75
CA ARG A 85 27.08 -19.76 -3.19
C ARG A 85 28.01 -20.65 -4.05
N SER A 86 27.90 -20.59 -5.38
CA SER A 86 28.81 -21.31 -6.28
C SER A 86 30.07 -20.51 -6.66
N PHE A 87 30.37 -19.40 -5.98
CA PHE A 87 31.64 -18.69 -6.14
C PHE A 87 32.39 -18.72 -4.82
N SER A 88 33.37 -19.61 -4.73
CA SER A 88 34.48 -19.52 -3.78
C SER A 88 35.75 -19.43 -4.63
N GLY A 89 36.20 -18.19 -4.81
CA GLY A 89 37.53 -17.84 -5.33
C GLY A 89 38.20 -16.96 -4.30
#